data_AF-A0A6A4UYD2-F1
#
_entry.id   AF-A0A6A4UYD2-F1
#
_cell.length_a   1.000
_cell.length_b   1.000
_cell.length_c   1.000
_cell.angle_alpha   90.00
_cell.angle_beta   90.00
_cell.angle_gamma   90.00
#
_symmetry.space_group_name_H-M   'P 1'
#
loop_
_entity.id
_entity.type
_entity.pdbx_description
1 polymer ?
#
loop_
_entity_poly.entity_id
_entity_poly.type
_entity_poly.pdbx_seq_one_letter_code
_entity_poly.pdbx_strand_id
1 'polypeptide(L)'
;MAALAEYLDILNVMSYDYHGPWDPFTGHVAPMYISPLDQEHGDGYEYYSVNYTIHHFLAGGVPARKIALGLPIYGQGFTLSDPTQSGLYAPAPQPMSACRYTGTSGFCGFAEICVMLQDGGWTTVTDPDQHAVYSYKGDVWVGY
;
A
#
# COMPACT_ATOMS: atom_id res chain seq x y z
N MET A 1 10.85 -14.49 17.43
CA MET A 1 11.13 -14.80 16.01
C MET A 1 12.57 -15.30 15.80
N ALA A 2 13.48 -15.13 16.78
CA ALA A 2 14.87 -15.59 16.74
C ALA A 2 15.08 -17.03 16.26
N ALA A 3 14.27 -18.01 16.69
CA ALA A 3 14.43 -19.40 16.29
C ALA A 3 14.32 -19.60 14.76
N LEU A 4 13.44 -18.85 14.07
CA LEU A 4 13.34 -18.93 12.60
C LEU A 4 14.62 -18.44 11.91
N ALA A 5 15.28 -17.43 12.49
CA ALA A 5 16.50 -16.88 11.95
C ALA A 5 17.71 -17.83 12.08
N GLU A 6 17.60 -18.92 12.86
CA GLU A 6 18.62 -19.98 12.89
C GLU A 6 18.56 -20.87 11.64
N TYR A 7 17.35 -21.11 11.12
CA TYR A 7 17.13 -22.05 10.00
C TYR A 7 17.03 -21.38 8.64
N LEU A 8 16.65 -20.09 8.58
CA LEU A 8 16.50 -19.37 7.31
C LEU A 8 17.79 -18.62 6.95
N ASP A 9 18.23 -18.73 5.70
CA ASP A 9 19.32 -17.89 5.18
C ASP A 9 18.88 -16.42 5.04
N ILE A 10 17.69 -16.23 4.45
CA ILE A 10 17.04 -14.95 4.22
C ILE A 10 15.55 -15.08 4.55
N LEU A 11 15.00 -14.06 5.18
CA LEU A 11 13.58 -13.84 5.43
C LEU A 11 13.09 -12.77 4.46
N ASN A 12 12.34 -13.18 3.43
CA ASN A 12 11.66 -12.26 2.52
C ASN A 12 10.39 -11.76 3.20
N VAL A 13 10.41 -10.52 3.68
CA VAL A 13 9.27 -9.92 4.38
C VAL A 13 8.33 -9.31 3.35
N MET A 14 7.08 -9.76 3.34
CA MET A 14 6.01 -9.21 2.49
C MET A 14 5.49 -7.89 3.11
N SER A 15 6.32 -6.85 3.08
CA SER A 15 6.00 -5.51 3.60
C SER A 15 5.18 -4.69 2.58
N TYR A 16 4.05 -5.25 2.16
CA TYR A 16 3.10 -4.71 1.20
C TYR A 16 1.75 -5.41 1.39
N ASP A 17 0.73 -4.98 0.64
CA ASP A 17 -0.67 -5.38 0.83
C ASP A 17 -1.20 -5.01 2.23
N TYR A 18 -0.76 -3.87 2.77
CA TYR A 18 -1.32 -3.32 4.00
C TYR A 18 -2.76 -2.86 3.78
N HIS A 19 -3.01 -2.18 2.66
CA HIS A 19 -4.34 -1.79 2.23
C HIS A 19 -4.60 -2.26 0.80
N GLY A 20 -5.87 -2.49 0.51
CA GLY A 20 -6.34 -2.88 -0.80
C GLY A 20 -7.86 -2.95 -0.87
N PRO A 21 -8.44 -3.42 -1.98
CA PRO A 21 -9.88 -3.38 -2.23
C PRO A 21 -10.76 -4.19 -1.26
N TRP A 22 -10.15 -4.91 -0.32
CA TRP A 22 -10.83 -5.56 0.79
C TRP A 22 -11.21 -4.56 1.91
N ASP A 23 -10.57 -3.39 1.95
CA ASP A 23 -10.91 -2.30 2.85
C ASP A 23 -12.08 -1.48 2.27
N PRO A 24 -12.97 -0.93 3.12
CA PRO A 24 -14.08 -0.09 2.66
C PRO A 24 -13.65 1.36 2.35
N PHE A 25 -12.35 1.65 2.40
CA PHE A 25 -11.76 2.97 2.22
C PHE A 25 -10.41 2.88 1.49
N THR A 26 -9.96 3.99 0.92
CA THR A 26 -8.65 4.06 0.26
C THR A 26 -7.51 3.96 1.27
N GLY A 27 -6.49 3.17 0.94
CA GLY A 27 -5.24 3.11 1.69
C GLY A 27 -4.08 2.71 0.79
N HIS A 28 -2.87 3.07 1.19
CA HIS A 28 -1.68 2.79 0.39
C HIS A 28 -1.26 1.31 0.52
N VAL A 29 -0.83 0.68 -0.58
CA VAL A 29 -0.43 -0.74 -0.58
C VAL A 29 0.79 -1.03 0.29
N ALA A 30 1.73 -0.09 0.37
CA ALA A 30 2.99 -0.20 1.12
C ALA A 30 3.48 1.15 1.70
N PRO A 31 2.78 1.73 2.69
CA PRO A 31 3.21 2.97 3.30
C PRO A 31 4.49 2.75 4.11
N MET A 32 5.49 3.63 3.94
CA MET A 32 6.76 3.50 4.66
C MET A 32 6.57 3.74 6.16
N TYR A 33 5.77 4.74 6.50
CA TYR A 33 5.41 5.11 7.87
C TYR A 33 3.88 5.20 8.01
N ILE A 34 3.41 5.29 9.25
CA ILE A 34 1.99 5.53 9.54
C ILE A 34 1.65 7.02 9.42
N SER A 35 0.42 7.29 9.04
CA SER A 35 -0.24 8.60 9.15
C SER A 35 -1.00 8.72 10.48
N PRO A 36 -1.36 9.95 10.90
CA PRO A 36 -2.30 10.14 12.01
C PRO A 36 -3.65 9.45 11.80
N LEU A 37 -4.11 9.35 10.54
CA LEU A 37 -5.38 8.70 10.21
C LEU A 37 -5.37 7.20 10.51
N ASP A 38 -4.22 6.54 10.36
CA ASP A 38 -4.07 5.12 10.73
C ASP A 38 -4.32 4.91 12.23
N GLN A 39 -3.87 5.85 13.07
CA GLN A 39 -4.10 5.83 14.51
C GLN A 39 -5.53 6.18 14.88
N GLU A 40 -6.12 7.15 14.20
CA GLU A 40 -7.50 7.59 14.43
C GLU A 40 -8.52 6.50 14.05
N HIS A 41 -8.24 5.74 12.99
CA HIS A 41 -9.11 4.67 12.54
C HIS A 41 -9.06 3.45 13.47
N GLY A 42 -7.88 3.12 14.01
CA GLY A 42 -7.70 2.01 14.95
C GLY A 42 -7.67 0.63 14.27
N ASP A 43 -8.24 -0.39 14.91
CA ASP A 43 -8.33 -1.77 14.40
C ASP A 43 -6.99 -2.44 13.99
N GLY A 44 -5.87 -1.93 14.49
CA GLY A 44 -4.53 -2.45 14.20
C GLY A 44 -3.86 -1.79 13.00
N TYR A 45 -4.50 -0.83 12.32
CA TYR A 45 -3.89 -0.07 11.24
C TYR A 45 -2.68 0.75 11.71
N GLU A 46 -2.56 1.04 13.01
CA GLU A 46 -1.35 1.66 13.58
C GLU A 46 -0.08 0.81 13.41
N TYR A 47 -0.20 -0.45 12.99
CA TYR A 47 0.90 -1.35 12.68
C TYR A 47 1.16 -1.52 11.18
N TYR A 48 0.30 -0.95 10.32
CA TYR A 48 0.27 -1.20 8.87
C TYR A 48 1.28 -0.33 8.10
N SER A 49 2.54 -0.39 8.53
CA SER A 49 3.64 0.26 7.82
C SER A 49 4.85 -0.66 7.66
N VAL A 50 5.60 -0.40 6.59
CA VAL A 50 6.88 -1.06 6.32
C VAL A 50 7.82 -0.87 7.51
N ASN A 51 7.92 0.37 8.04
CA ASN A 51 8.79 0.68 9.16
C ASN A 51 8.44 -0.14 10.41
N TYR A 52 7.16 -0.20 10.80
CA TYR A 52 6.74 -1.00 11.97
C TYR A 52 7.09 -2.48 11.78
N THR A 53 6.74 -3.04 10.62
CA THR A 53 6.90 -4.47 10.32
C THR A 53 8.36 -4.88 10.43
N ILE A 54 9.28 -4.12 9.84
CA ILE A 54 10.71 -4.43 9.87
C ILE A 54 11.27 -4.30 11.29
N HIS A 55 10.91 -3.26 12.03
CA HIS A 55 11.32 -3.11 13.43
C HIS A 55 10.77 -4.21 14.32
N HIS A 56 9.58 -4.72 14.04
CA HIS A 56 9.00 -5.86 14.75
C HIS A 56 9.85 -7.13 14.58
N PHE A 57 10.31 -7.44 13.36
CA PHE A 57 11.21 -8.58 13.13
C PHE A 57 12.57 -8.41 13.83
N LEU A 58 13.14 -7.20 13.78
CA LEU A 58 14.40 -6.88 14.44
C LEU A 58 14.28 -7.04 15.97
N ALA A 59 13.23 -6.48 16.57
CA ALA A 59 12.93 -6.64 18.00
C ALA A 59 12.66 -8.11 18.37
N GLY A 60 12.09 -8.88 17.45
CA GLY A 60 11.86 -10.32 17.58
C GLY A 60 13.12 -11.20 17.49
N GLY A 61 14.30 -10.59 17.29
CA GLY A 61 15.61 -11.24 17.26
C GLY A 61 16.11 -11.69 15.89
N VAL A 62 15.47 -11.25 14.80
CA VAL A 62 15.95 -11.56 13.44
C VAL A 62 17.13 -10.63 13.12
N PRO A 63 18.33 -11.16 12.77
CA PRO A 63 19.45 -10.31 12.39
C PRO A 63 19.13 -9.52 11.11
N ALA A 64 19.39 -8.22 11.10
CA ALA A 64 19.10 -7.33 9.96
C ALA A 64 19.63 -7.85 8.62
N ARG A 65 20.84 -8.43 8.60
CA ARG A 65 21.45 -9.02 7.39
C ARG A 65 20.66 -10.18 6.76
N LYS A 66 19.74 -10.79 7.52
CA LYS A 66 18.87 -11.86 7.05
C LYS A 66 17.51 -11.34 6.59
N ILE A 67 17.19 -10.05 6.75
CA ILE A 67 15.90 -9.49 6.32
C ILE A 67 16.04 -8.96 4.90
N ALA A 68 15.22 -9.48 3.99
CA ALA A 68 15.01 -8.91 2.67
C ALA A 68 13.70 -8.12 2.68
N LEU A 69 13.81 -6.81 2.44
CA LEU A 69 12.68 -5.89 2.39
C LEU A 69 11.85 -6.11 1.13
N GLY A 70 10.56 -6.37 1.29
CA GLY A 70 9.63 -6.48 0.17
C GLY A 70 9.31 -5.10 -0.42
N LEU A 71 9.42 -4.98 -1.74
CA LEU A 71 9.03 -3.77 -2.48
C LEU A 71 8.01 -4.17 -3.55
N PRO A 72 6.76 -3.67 -3.48
CA PRO A 72 5.77 -3.95 -4.51
C PRO A 72 6.11 -3.17 -5.78
N ILE A 73 6.04 -3.83 -6.93
CA ILE A 73 6.11 -3.19 -8.27
C ILE A 73 4.70 -3.17 -8.88
N TYR A 74 3.73 -2.82 -8.04
CA TYR A 74 2.31 -2.78 -8.33
C TYR A 74 1.61 -1.85 -7.34
N GLY A 75 0.38 -1.47 -7.66
CA GLY A 75 -0.49 -0.69 -6.79
C GLY A 75 -1.83 -1.38 -6.56
N GLN A 76 -2.50 -0.94 -5.50
CA GLN A 76 -3.88 -1.30 -5.18
C GLN A 76 -4.78 -0.10 -5.45
N GLY A 77 -5.95 -0.37 -6.03
CA GLY A 77 -6.83 0.67 -6.54
C GLY A 77 -8.29 0.48 -6.17
N PHE A 78 -8.97 1.61 -6.00
CA PHE A 78 -10.30 1.71 -5.43
C PHE A 78 -11.19 2.59 -6.30
N THR A 79 -12.50 2.38 -6.19
CA THR A 79 -13.53 3.30 -6.67
C THR A 79 -14.09 4.08 -5.49
N LEU A 80 -13.81 5.38 -5.48
CA LEU A 80 -14.31 6.34 -4.50
C LEU A 80 -15.84 6.41 -4.54
N SER A 81 -16.46 6.48 -3.37
CA SER A 81 -17.91 6.73 -3.24
C SER A 81 -18.27 8.17 -3.60
N ASP A 82 -17.34 9.10 -3.38
CA ASP A 82 -17.46 10.52 -3.66
C ASP A 82 -16.14 11.01 -4.29
N PRO A 83 -16.13 11.39 -5.58
CA PRO A 83 -14.93 11.91 -6.26
C PRO A 83 -14.31 13.17 -5.62
N THR A 84 -15.05 13.87 -4.75
CA THR A 84 -14.53 15.03 -4.02
C THR A 84 -13.73 14.65 -2.77
N GLN A 85 -13.81 13.38 -2.35
CA GLN A 85 -13.07 12.81 -1.23
C GLN A 85 -12.04 11.81 -1.77
N SER A 86 -10.81 12.27 -2.00
CA SER A 86 -9.76 11.51 -2.68
C SER A 86 -8.48 11.32 -1.86
N GLY A 87 -8.51 11.70 -0.57
CA GLY A 87 -7.39 11.49 0.36
C GLY A 87 -7.31 10.06 0.88
N LEU A 88 -6.36 9.79 1.78
CA LEU A 88 -6.32 8.54 2.54
C LEU A 88 -7.62 8.38 3.36
N TYR A 89 -8.02 7.13 3.58
CA TYR A 89 -9.27 6.77 4.28
C TYR A 89 -10.57 7.31 3.67
N ALA A 90 -10.56 7.79 2.42
CA ALA A 90 -11.78 8.16 1.72
C ALA A 90 -12.67 6.92 1.48
N PRO A 91 -14.01 7.00 1.67
CA PRO A 91 -14.91 5.86 1.49
C PRO A 91 -14.86 5.30 0.06
N ALA A 92 -14.47 4.03 -0.08
CA ALA A 92 -14.22 3.40 -1.38
C ALA A 92 -14.44 1.87 -1.31
N PRO A 93 -15.70 1.41 -1.22
CA PRO A 93 -16.01 0.00 -0.92
C PRO A 93 -15.85 -0.95 -2.11
N GLN A 94 -15.41 -0.46 -3.27
CA GLN A 94 -15.32 -1.24 -4.50
C GLN A 94 -13.90 -1.17 -5.07
N PRO A 95 -13.39 -2.27 -5.63
CA PRO A 95 -12.14 -2.24 -6.39
C PRO A 95 -12.31 -1.35 -7.62
N MET A 96 -11.25 -0.65 -8.02
CA MET A 96 -11.25 -0.04 -9.34
C MET A 96 -11.31 -1.09 -10.45
N SER A 97 -11.71 -0.68 -11.65
CA SER A 97 -11.72 -1.58 -12.81
C SER A 97 -10.35 -2.20 -13.08
N ALA A 98 -10.36 -3.44 -13.60
CA ALA A 98 -9.12 -4.14 -13.91
C ALA A 98 -8.24 -3.36 -14.89
N CYS A 99 -6.93 -3.31 -14.60
CA CYS A 99 -5.95 -2.83 -15.54
C CYS A 99 -5.84 -3.76 -16.76
N ARG A 100 -5.40 -3.18 -17.89
CA ARG A 100 -5.44 -3.81 -19.22
C ARG A 100 -4.70 -5.15 -19.30
N TYR A 101 -3.55 -5.28 -18.64
CA TYR A 101 -2.65 -6.41 -18.78
C TYR A 101 -2.72 -7.36 -17.58
N THR A 102 -2.81 -6.87 -16.34
CA THR A 102 -3.00 -7.75 -15.18
C THR A 102 -4.37 -8.41 -15.16
N GLY A 103 -5.40 -7.72 -15.64
CA GLY A 103 -6.76 -8.26 -15.74
C GLY A 103 -7.46 -8.49 -14.40
N THR A 104 -6.92 -7.97 -13.31
CA THR A 104 -7.46 -8.12 -11.95
C THR A 104 -8.02 -6.79 -11.46
N SER A 105 -9.30 -6.75 -11.08
CA SER A 105 -9.91 -5.55 -10.50
C SER A 105 -9.21 -5.15 -9.21
N GLY A 106 -8.97 -3.86 -9.06
CA GLY A 106 -8.29 -3.28 -7.90
C GLY A 106 -6.78 -3.47 -7.88
N PHE A 107 -6.17 -4.09 -8.90
CA PHE A 107 -4.73 -4.36 -8.94
C PHE A 107 -4.12 -3.93 -10.28
N CYS A 108 -3.00 -3.20 -10.24
CA CYS A 108 -2.25 -2.81 -11.43
C CYS A 108 -0.75 -2.93 -11.24
N GLY A 109 -0.07 -3.50 -12.23
CA GLY A 109 1.39 -3.43 -12.28
C GLY A 109 1.87 -1.99 -12.48
N PHE A 110 3.05 -1.66 -11.94
CA PHE A 110 3.59 -0.29 -12.00
C PHE A 110 3.69 0.27 -13.43
N ALA A 111 4.02 -0.56 -14.41
CA ALA A 111 4.05 -0.15 -15.82
C ALA A 111 2.67 0.26 -16.36
N GLU A 112 1.61 -0.39 -15.90
CA GLU A 112 0.23 -0.06 -16.28
C GLU A 112 -0.20 1.26 -15.67
N ILE A 113 0.17 1.48 -14.40
CA ILE A 113 -0.06 2.75 -13.71
C ILE A 113 0.64 3.87 -14.47
N CYS A 114 1.91 3.69 -14.86
CA CYS A 114 2.62 4.67 -15.67
C CYS A 114 1.89 5.02 -16.98
N VAL A 115 1.37 4.01 -17.69
CA VAL A 115 0.58 4.24 -18.92
C VAL A 115 -0.73 4.98 -18.60
N MET A 116 -1.44 4.59 -17.54
CA MET A 116 -2.67 5.27 -17.10
C MET A 116 -2.42 6.76 -16.80
N LEU A 117 -1.33 7.09 -16.12
CA LEU A 117 -1.00 8.47 -15.76
C LEU A 117 -0.64 9.33 -16.99
N GLN A 118 -0.11 8.72 -18.05
CA GLN A 118 0.19 9.41 -19.32
C GLN A 118 -1.08 9.85 -20.07
N ASP A 119 -2.23 9.21 -19.83
CA ASP A 119 -3.51 9.62 -20.42
C ASP A 119 -4.03 10.98 -19.89
N GLY A 120 -3.35 11.55 -18.89
CA GLY A 120 -3.60 12.89 -18.36
C GLY A 120 -4.86 13.00 -17.49
N GLY A 121 -5.01 14.15 -16.82
CA GLY A 121 -6.13 14.44 -15.91
C GLY A 121 -6.05 13.71 -14.56
N TRP A 122 -4.91 13.13 -14.23
CA TRP A 122 -4.63 12.55 -12.92
C TRP A 122 -4.02 13.60 -11.99
N THR A 123 -4.43 13.56 -10.73
CA THR A 123 -3.73 14.24 -9.65
C THR A 123 -2.87 13.22 -8.91
N THR A 124 -1.57 13.50 -8.80
CA THR A 124 -0.63 12.67 -8.03
C THR A 124 -0.30 13.38 -6.73
N VAL A 125 -0.38 12.65 -5.62
CA VAL A 125 -0.09 13.13 -4.28
C VAL A 125 1.04 12.30 -3.69
N THR A 126 2.06 12.99 -3.22
CA THR A 126 3.06 12.40 -2.32
C THR A 126 2.61 12.69 -0.89
N ASP A 127 2.19 11.65 -0.18
CA ASP A 127 1.77 11.78 1.21
C ASP A 127 2.99 11.99 2.11
N PRO A 128 3.08 13.12 2.86
CA PRO A 128 4.25 13.45 3.65
C PRO A 128 4.37 12.60 4.92
N ASP A 129 3.28 12.01 5.41
CA ASP A 129 3.29 11.20 6.63
C ASP A 129 3.68 9.76 6.30
N GLN A 130 3.04 9.16 5.29
CA GLN A 130 3.31 7.78 4.87
C GLN A 130 4.57 7.64 3.99
N HIS A 131 5.11 8.76 3.48
CA HIS A 131 6.22 8.78 2.50
C HIS A 131 5.92 7.90 1.28
N ALA A 132 4.69 7.99 0.78
CA ALA A 132 4.13 7.10 -0.22
C ALA A 132 3.35 7.91 -1.27
N VAL A 133 3.11 7.33 -2.45
CA VAL A 133 2.50 8.03 -3.58
C VAL A 133 1.17 7.39 -3.94
N TYR A 134 0.15 8.21 -4.12
CA TYR A 134 -1.08 7.77 -4.75
C TYR A 134 -1.48 8.74 -5.85
N SER A 135 -2.38 8.30 -6.72
CA SER A 135 -2.94 9.12 -7.78
C SER A 135 -4.42 8.84 -7.93
N TYR A 136 -5.17 9.87 -8.30
CA TYR A 136 -6.60 9.77 -8.50
C TYR A 136 -7.09 10.59 -9.70
N LYS A 137 -8.20 10.15 -10.29
CA LYS A 137 -8.89 10.81 -11.40
C LYS A 137 -10.37 10.42 -11.37
N GLY A 138 -11.24 11.41 -11.19
CA GLY A 138 -12.67 11.14 -11.00
C GLY A 138 -12.88 10.30 -9.75
N ASP A 139 -13.55 9.17 -9.89
CA ASP A 139 -13.77 8.19 -8.82
C ASP A 139 -12.67 7.12 -8.71
N VAL A 140 -11.65 7.13 -9.58
CA VAL A 140 -10.57 6.13 -9.53
C VAL A 140 -9.44 6.64 -8.65
N TRP A 141 -8.98 5.79 -7.72
CA TRP A 141 -7.85 6.04 -6.82
C TRP A 141 -6.88 4.85 -6.88
N VAL A 142 -5.56 5.09 -6.90
CA VAL A 142 -4.54 4.04 -6.87
C VAL A 142 -3.32 4.46 -6.05
N GLY A 143 -2.90 3.62 -5.10
CA GLY A 143 -1.68 3.78 -4.31
C GLY A 143 -0.60 2.79 -4.75
N TYR A 144 0.63 3.25 -4.99
CA TYR A 144 1.68 2.48 -5.67
C TYR A 144 3.11 2.91 -5.34
#